data_AF-A0A2T1G7E7-F1
#
_entry.id   AF-A0A2T1G7E7-F1
#
_cell.length_a   1.000
_cell.length_b   1.000
_cell.length_c   1.000
_cell.angle_alpha   90.00
_cell.angle_beta   90.00
_cell.angle_gamma   90.00
#
_symmetry.space_group_name_H-M   'P 1'
#
loop_
_entity.id
_entity.type
_entity.pdbx_description
1 polymer ?
#
loop_
_entity_poly.entity_id
_entity_poly.type
_entity_poly.pdbx_seq_one_letter_code
_entity_poly.pdbx_strand_id
1 'polypeptide(L)'
;MLGTHFIELPVAMPPMLPGMVGVNNTQYFALYYQGSKATWSNGRAMATFSYYAVYAPLIEHITLAIHLKSYNLGSDDELPEHAILCDTVRHKMYVGAYKEIDYFLLQQHPHEPSQLTAQEFEEAVKAVESMTLEQMQRLGMFEMFGNTNPQARLATTELVQWLDQQITEELIQQYIQLANRGNWTAIMALDTLKRRISEAKEHQQQSENN
;
A
#
# COMPACT_ATOMS: atom_id res chain seq x y z
N MET A 1 -13.60 -24.78 -11.27
CA MET A 1 -14.23 -24.01 -10.18
C MET A 1 -13.12 -23.37 -9.39
N LEU A 2 -12.80 -22.11 -9.65
CA LEU A 2 -11.88 -21.34 -8.81
C LEU A 2 -12.70 -20.89 -7.60
N GLY A 3 -12.52 -21.52 -6.45
CA GLY A 3 -13.01 -20.95 -5.20
C GLY A 3 -12.12 -19.76 -4.91
N THR A 4 -12.66 -18.53 -4.97
CA THR A 4 -11.92 -17.33 -4.59
C THR A 4 -11.55 -17.41 -3.12
N HIS A 5 -10.31 -17.81 -2.82
CA HIS A 5 -9.80 -17.92 -1.46
C HIS A 5 -9.08 -16.63 -1.09
N PHE A 6 -9.87 -15.58 -0.81
CA PHE A 6 -9.34 -14.34 -0.27
C PHE A 6 -9.24 -14.45 1.25
N ILE A 7 -8.03 -14.28 1.79
CA ILE A 7 -7.76 -14.34 3.22
C ILE A 7 -7.85 -12.93 3.77
N GLU A 8 -8.77 -12.69 4.70
CA GLU A 8 -8.93 -11.39 5.34
C GLU A 8 -7.69 -11.05 6.17
N LEU A 9 -7.14 -9.86 5.96
CA LEU A 9 -6.05 -9.32 6.76
C LEU A 9 -6.61 -8.78 8.08
N PRO A 10 -5.86 -8.88 9.20
CA PRO A 10 -6.38 -8.52 10.52
C PRO A 10 -6.50 -7.01 10.76
N VAL A 11 -6.15 -6.20 9.77
CA VAL A 11 -6.17 -4.73 9.83
C VAL A 11 -7.18 -4.24 8.80
N ALA A 12 -8.06 -3.34 9.23
CA ALA A 12 -8.96 -2.64 8.33
C ALA A 12 -8.18 -1.88 7.24
N MET A 13 -8.84 -1.58 6.13
CA MET A 13 -8.24 -0.74 5.10
C MET A 13 -8.07 0.69 5.65
N PRO A 14 -6.86 1.28 5.64
CA PRO A 14 -6.67 2.67 6.04
C PRO A 14 -7.56 3.60 5.20
N PRO A 15 -8.32 4.52 5.81
CA PRO A 15 -9.30 5.35 5.08
C PRO A 15 -8.65 6.29 4.06
N MET A 16 -7.41 6.72 4.30
CA MET A 16 -6.62 7.55 3.39
C MET A 16 -6.04 6.76 2.20
N LEU A 17 -6.01 5.43 2.26
CA LEU A 17 -5.28 4.60 1.28
C LEU A 17 -5.73 4.83 -0.17
N PRO A 18 -7.04 4.83 -0.52
CA PRO A 18 -7.47 5.06 -1.90
C PRO A 18 -6.97 6.40 -2.47
N GLY A 19 -7.04 7.47 -1.67
CA GLY A 19 -6.55 8.80 -2.07
C GLY A 19 -5.03 8.89 -2.19
N MET A 20 -4.29 8.13 -1.36
CA MET A 20 -2.83 8.05 -1.44
C MET A 20 -2.36 7.35 -2.71
N VAL A 21 -3.04 6.26 -3.12
CA VAL A 21 -2.70 5.52 -4.35
C VAL A 21 -3.31 6.14 -5.62
N GLY A 22 -4.27 7.06 -5.47
CA GLY A 22 -4.94 7.73 -6.59
C GLY A 22 -6.10 6.93 -7.20
N VAL A 23 -6.68 6.00 -6.43
CA VAL A 23 -7.84 5.21 -6.83
C VAL A 23 -9.12 5.94 -6.48
N ASN A 24 -9.98 6.16 -7.47
CA ASN A 24 -11.29 6.80 -7.29
C ASN A 24 -12.41 5.93 -7.89
N ASN A 25 -13.62 6.05 -7.33
CA ASN A 25 -14.86 5.50 -7.90
C ASN A 25 -14.83 3.98 -8.21
N THR A 26 -14.18 3.18 -7.36
CA THR A 26 -14.19 1.72 -7.46
C THR A 26 -14.49 1.09 -6.10
N GLN A 27 -15.27 0.02 -6.10
CA GLN A 27 -15.51 -0.75 -4.88
C GLN A 27 -14.28 -1.57 -4.51
N TYR A 28 -13.66 -2.20 -5.50
CA TYR A 28 -12.49 -3.04 -5.30
C TYR A 28 -11.29 -2.55 -6.12
N PHE A 29 -10.12 -2.59 -5.50
CA PHE A 29 -8.83 -2.44 -6.18
C PHE A 29 -7.80 -3.34 -5.51
N ALA A 30 -6.77 -3.73 -6.26
CA ALA A 30 -5.65 -4.49 -5.74
C ALA A 30 -4.38 -3.66 -5.70
N LEU A 31 -3.49 -3.98 -4.78
CA LEU A 31 -2.14 -3.44 -4.64
C LEU A 31 -1.12 -4.57 -4.80
N TYR A 32 -0.08 -4.32 -5.59
CA TYR A 32 1.04 -5.23 -5.80
C TYR A 32 2.25 -4.47 -6.32
N TYR A 33 3.41 -5.13 -6.40
CA TYR A 33 4.62 -4.59 -6.98
C TYR A 33 4.87 -5.24 -8.34
N GLN A 34 5.05 -4.44 -9.38
CA GLN A 34 5.35 -4.94 -10.72
C GLN A 34 6.15 -3.91 -11.50
N GLY A 35 7.17 -4.36 -12.24
CA GLY A 35 7.93 -3.49 -13.15
C GLY A 35 8.63 -2.34 -12.42
N SER A 36 9.26 -2.65 -11.28
CA SER A 36 9.94 -1.68 -10.42
C SER A 36 9.04 -0.58 -9.82
N LYS A 37 7.74 -0.85 -9.69
CA LYS A 37 6.73 0.10 -9.21
C LYS A 37 5.69 -0.57 -8.32
N ALA A 38 5.35 0.11 -7.23
CA ALA A 38 4.09 -0.14 -6.55
C ALA A 38 2.94 0.25 -7.48
N THR A 39 2.02 -0.68 -7.69
CA THR A 39 0.97 -0.60 -8.72
C THR A 39 -0.37 -0.96 -8.10
N TRP A 40 -1.39 -0.21 -8.50
CA TRP A 40 -2.77 -0.59 -8.23
C TRP A 40 -3.48 -0.96 -9.53
N SER A 41 -4.45 -1.87 -9.44
CA SER A 41 -5.38 -2.19 -10.52
C SER A 41 -6.78 -2.34 -9.96
N ASN A 42 -7.79 -1.85 -10.67
CA ASN A 42 -9.19 -2.17 -10.38
C ASN A 42 -9.77 -3.16 -11.40
N GLY A 43 -8.93 -3.79 -12.23
CA GLY A 43 -9.34 -4.71 -13.31
C GLY A 43 -9.60 -4.01 -14.65
N ARG A 44 -9.87 -2.70 -14.67
CA ARG A 44 -10.06 -1.92 -15.90
C ARG A 44 -8.96 -0.87 -16.11
N ALA A 45 -8.59 -0.20 -15.04
CA ALA A 45 -7.52 0.78 -14.98
C ALA A 45 -6.41 0.27 -14.06
N MET A 46 -5.20 0.69 -14.37
CA MET A 46 -4.03 0.51 -13.51
C MET A 46 -3.21 1.79 -13.51
N ALA A 47 -2.56 2.07 -12.39
CA ALA A 47 -1.56 3.12 -12.30
C ALA A 47 -0.53 2.78 -11.22
N THR A 48 0.59 3.49 -11.26
CA THR A 48 1.64 3.38 -10.26
C THR A 48 1.45 4.42 -9.17
N PHE A 49 1.98 4.14 -7.99
CA PHE A 49 1.98 5.05 -6.86
C PHE A 49 3.30 4.96 -6.09
N SER A 50 3.47 5.84 -5.11
CA SER A 50 4.73 5.89 -4.36
C SER A 50 5.01 4.60 -3.57
N TYR A 51 6.17 4.01 -3.83
CA TYR A 51 6.65 2.85 -3.08
C TYR A 51 6.98 3.26 -1.64
N TYR A 52 7.80 4.30 -1.48
CA TYR A 52 8.30 4.69 -0.15
C TYR A 52 7.30 5.44 0.71
N ALA A 53 6.34 6.17 0.12
CA ALA A 53 5.35 6.92 0.88
C ALA A 53 4.09 6.10 1.24
N VAL A 54 3.82 5.02 0.51
CA VAL A 54 2.58 4.25 0.67
C VAL A 54 2.86 2.76 0.80
N TYR A 55 3.48 2.15 -0.22
CA TYR A 55 3.56 0.69 -0.32
C TYR A 55 4.42 0.06 0.78
N ALA A 56 5.68 0.49 0.92
CA ALA A 56 6.58 0.01 1.95
C ALA A 56 6.05 0.29 3.37
N PRO A 57 5.61 1.52 3.72
CA PRO A 57 4.98 1.79 5.01
C PRO A 57 3.78 0.91 5.33
N LEU A 58 3.02 0.47 4.32
CA LEU A 58 1.88 -0.44 4.51
C LEU A 58 2.34 -1.89 4.73
N ILE A 59 3.13 -2.46 3.82
CA ILE A 59 3.46 -3.89 3.85
C ILE A 59 4.51 -4.26 4.90
N GLU A 60 5.36 -3.31 5.27
CA GLU A 60 6.42 -3.49 6.28
C GLU A 60 5.94 -3.14 7.70
N HIS A 61 4.73 -2.56 7.84
CA HIS A 61 4.20 -2.20 9.14
C HIS A 61 4.01 -3.43 10.04
N ILE A 62 4.27 -3.30 11.34
CA ILE A 62 4.09 -4.40 12.30
C ILE A 62 2.67 -4.97 12.33
N THR A 63 1.67 -4.20 11.91
CA THR A 63 0.27 -4.67 11.87
C THR A 63 -0.01 -5.60 10.68
N LEU A 64 0.85 -5.62 9.67
CA LEU A 64 0.67 -6.38 8.43
C LEU A 64 1.85 -7.29 8.07
N ALA A 65 3.08 -6.94 8.43
CA ALA A 65 4.28 -7.55 7.87
C ALA A 65 4.39 -9.07 8.09
N ILE A 66 4.05 -9.58 9.28
CA ILE A 66 4.04 -11.04 9.51
C ILE A 66 2.91 -11.75 8.77
N HIS A 67 1.81 -11.06 8.52
CA HIS A 67 0.66 -11.59 7.79
C HIS A 67 0.93 -11.60 6.28
N LEU A 68 1.78 -10.70 5.78
CA LEU A 68 2.14 -10.61 4.37
C LEU A 68 3.41 -11.39 4.01
N LYS A 69 4.23 -11.77 5.00
CA LYS A 69 5.55 -12.40 4.80
C LYS A 69 5.57 -13.59 3.82
N SER A 70 4.56 -14.44 3.86
CA SER A 70 4.50 -15.65 3.04
C SER A 70 3.99 -15.42 1.62
N TYR A 71 3.59 -14.21 1.28
CA TYR A 71 2.96 -13.88 0.01
C TYR A 71 3.94 -13.12 -0.88
N ASN A 72 4.13 -13.61 -2.09
CA ASN A 72 4.91 -12.92 -3.11
C ASN A 72 4.07 -11.79 -3.74
N LEU A 73 4.19 -10.59 -3.20
CA LEU A 73 3.55 -9.38 -3.73
C LEU A 73 4.31 -8.74 -4.90
N GLY A 74 5.34 -9.42 -5.42
CA GLY A 74 6.23 -8.96 -6.47
C GLY A 74 7.47 -8.23 -5.94
N SER A 75 8.49 -8.14 -6.78
CA SER A 75 9.75 -7.45 -6.51
C SER A 75 10.37 -6.95 -7.82
N ASP A 76 11.57 -6.38 -7.76
CA ASP A 76 12.33 -6.06 -8.98
C ASP A 76 12.75 -7.31 -9.77
N ASP A 77 12.88 -8.45 -9.09
CA ASP A 77 13.34 -9.71 -9.67
C ASP A 77 12.19 -10.65 -10.06
N GLU A 78 11.01 -10.48 -9.46
CA GLU A 78 9.89 -11.43 -9.58
C GLU A 78 8.54 -10.74 -9.82
N LEU A 79 7.72 -11.35 -10.67
CA LEU A 79 6.32 -10.94 -10.88
C LEU A 79 5.47 -11.31 -9.66
N PRO A 80 4.39 -10.56 -9.36
CA PRO A 80 3.52 -10.86 -8.24
C PRO A 80 2.77 -12.17 -8.46
N GLU A 81 2.87 -13.09 -7.50
CA GLU A 81 2.00 -14.27 -7.42
C GLU A 81 0.75 -14.00 -6.58
N HIS A 82 0.83 -12.97 -5.72
CA HIS A 82 -0.22 -12.53 -4.82
C HIS A 82 -0.42 -11.02 -4.91
N ALA A 83 -1.60 -10.56 -4.51
CA ALA A 83 -1.90 -9.14 -4.37
C ALA A 83 -2.73 -8.89 -3.11
N ILE A 84 -2.71 -7.65 -2.64
CA ILE A 84 -3.61 -7.17 -1.57
C ILE A 84 -4.87 -6.64 -2.24
N LEU A 85 -6.03 -7.25 -1.99
CA LEU A 85 -7.33 -6.77 -2.44
C LEU A 85 -7.93 -5.85 -1.38
N CYS A 86 -8.33 -4.65 -1.77
CA CYS A 86 -8.93 -3.63 -0.93
C CYS A 86 -10.43 -3.48 -1.25
N ASP A 87 -11.29 -3.52 -0.23
CA ASP A 87 -12.73 -3.25 -0.31
C ASP A 87 -13.03 -1.86 0.29
N THR A 88 -13.39 -0.91 -0.57
CA THR A 88 -13.63 0.48 -0.16
C THR A 88 -14.95 0.69 0.58
N VAL A 89 -15.91 -0.24 0.43
CA VAL A 89 -17.23 -0.17 1.05
C VAL A 89 -17.20 -0.80 2.45
N ARG A 90 -16.54 -1.95 2.58
CA ARG A 90 -16.44 -2.66 3.87
C ARG A 90 -15.23 -2.23 4.70
N HIS A 91 -14.34 -1.40 4.13
CA HIS A 91 -13.07 -0.99 4.72
C HIS A 91 -12.21 -2.20 5.15
N LYS A 92 -12.11 -3.20 4.29
CA LYS A 92 -11.35 -4.44 4.55
C LYS A 92 -10.25 -4.63 3.53
N MET A 93 -9.21 -5.33 3.96
CA MET A 93 -8.15 -5.80 3.08
C MET A 93 -8.07 -7.32 3.12
N TYR A 94 -7.71 -7.89 1.98
CA TYR A 94 -7.54 -9.32 1.80
C TYR A 94 -6.23 -9.58 1.08
N VAL A 95 -5.68 -10.77 1.22
CA VAL A 95 -4.59 -11.27 0.39
C VAL A 95 -5.06 -12.52 -0.35
N GLY A 96 -4.66 -12.66 -1.61
CA GLY A 96 -5.06 -13.77 -2.45
C GLY A 96 -4.14 -13.92 -3.65
N ALA A 97 -4.33 -15.01 -4.40
CA ALA A 97 -3.59 -15.26 -5.62
C ALA A 97 -3.86 -14.14 -6.65
N TYR A 98 -2.79 -13.61 -7.25
CA TYR A 98 -2.84 -12.50 -8.19
C TYR A 98 -3.86 -12.74 -9.31
N LYS A 99 -3.83 -13.93 -9.93
CA LYS A 99 -4.73 -14.30 -11.03
C LYS A 99 -6.21 -14.36 -10.62
N GLU A 100 -6.49 -14.78 -9.39
CA GLU A 100 -7.87 -14.84 -8.89
C GLU A 100 -8.41 -13.45 -8.56
N ILE A 101 -7.56 -12.60 -7.98
CA ILE A 101 -7.87 -11.19 -7.71
C ILE A 101 -8.09 -10.45 -9.03
N ASP A 102 -7.21 -10.61 -10.02
CA ASP A 102 -7.34 -9.96 -11.33
C ASP A 102 -8.65 -10.36 -12.03
N TYR A 103 -8.96 -11.66 -12.03
CA TYR A 103 -10.24 -12.14 -12.56
C TYR A 103 -11.44 -11.57 -11.81
N PHE A 104 -11.41 -11.54 -10.48
CA PHE A 104 -12.47 -10.96 -9.64
C PHE A 104 -12.67 -9.47 -9.94
N LEU A 105 -11.58 -8.72 -10.03
CA LEU A 105 -11.61 -7.29 -10.34
C LEU A 105 -12.18 -7.01 -11.73
N LEU A 106 -11.91 -7.87 -12.72
CA LEU A 106 -12.54 -7.77 -14.05
C LEU A 106 -14.07 -7.94 -13.99
N GLN A 107 -14.58 -8.82 -13.12
CA GLN A 107 -16.02 -9.06 -13.00
C GLN A 107 -16.80 -7.92 -12.35
N GLN A 108 -16.14 -6.97 -11.68
CA GLN A 108 -16.84 -5.84 -11.04
C GLN A 108 -17.31 -4.78 -12.05
N HIS A 109 -16.81 -4.83 -13.29
CA HIS A 109 -17.13 -3.86 -14.34
C HIS A 109 -18.16 -4.44 -15.31
N PRO A 110 -19.10 -3.62 -15.83
CA PRO A 110 -19.92 -4.01 -16.96
C PRO A 110 -19.05 -4.39 -18.16
N HIS A 111 -19.49 -5.39 -18.94
CA HIS A 111 -18.90 -5.72 -20.24
C HIS A 111 -19.23 -4.64 -21.29
N GLU A 112 -18.78 -3.40 -21.07
CA GLU A 112 -18.86 -2.36 -22.08
C GLU A 112 -17.50 -2.19 -22.75
N PRO A 113 -17.45 -2.05 -24.09
CA PRO A 113 -16.22 -1.70 -24.77
C PRO A 113 -15.76 -0.34 -24.26
N SER A 114 -14.58 -0.28 -23.63
CA SER A 114 -13.94 0.98 -23.29
C SER A 114 -13.43 1.63 -24.57
N GLN A 115 -14.28 2.37 -25.27
CA GLN A 115 -13.84 3.24 -26.36
C GLN A 115 -13.53 4.61 -25.77
N LEU A 116 -12.25 4.86 -25.53
CA LEU A 116 -11.76 6.23 -25.35
C LEU A 116 -12.04 6.99 -26.65
N THR A 117 -12.71 8.12 -26.54
CA THR A 117 -12.82 9.05 -27.66
C THR A 117 -11.45 9.66 -27.96
N ALA A 118 -11.25 10.12 -29.19
CA ALA A 118 -10.00 10.79 -29.58
C ALA A 118 -9.70 12.02 -28.70
N GLN A 119 -10.75 12.72 -28.25
CA GLN A 119 -10.63 13.86 -27.34
C GLN A 119 -10.13 13.43 -25.95
N GLU A 120 -10.73 12.39 -25.35
CA GLU A 120 -10.29 11.88 -24.05
C GLU A 120 -8.83 11.37 -24.10
N PHE A 121 -8.42 10.78 -25.23
CA PHE A 121 -7.04 10.38 -25.43
C PHE A 121 -6.10 11.59 -25.48
N GLU A 122 -6.45 12.63 -26.24
CA GLU A 122 -5.62 13.86 -26.34
C GLU A 122 -5.53 14.59 -24.99
N GLU A 123 -6.63 14.64 -24.23
CA GLU A 123 -6.65 15.20 -22.88
C GLU A 123 -5.78 14.39 -21.92
N ALA A 124 -5.81 13.04 -21.99
CA ALA A 124 -4.95 12.18 -21.19
C ALA A 124 -3.46 12.37 -21.52
N VAL A 125 -3.10 12.50 -22.80
CA VAL A 125 -1.72 12.77 -23.22
C VAL A 125 -1.25 14.14 -22.68
N LYS A 126 -2.06 15.19 -22.86
CA LYS A 126 -1.73 16.53 -22.32
C LYS A 126 -1.60 16.52 -20.79
N ALA A 127 -2.42 15.75 -20.10
CA ALA A 127 -2.34 15.61 -18.65
C ALA A 127 -1.01 14.98 -18.21
N VAL A 128 -0.51 13.97 -18.94
CA VAL A 128 0.81 13.37 -18.69
C VAL A 128 1.95 14.33 -19.00
N GLU A 129 1.88 15.05 -20.12
CA GLU A 129 2.91 16.02 -20.53
C GLU A 129 3.01 17.23 -19.58
N SER A 130 1.90 17.62 -18.97
CA SER A 130 1.83 18.75 -18.04
C SER A 130 1.99 18.38 -16.57
N MET A 131 2.37 17.12 -16.27
CA MET A 131 2.57 16.68 -14.89
C MET A 131 3.65 17.50 -14.20
N THR A 132 3.33 17.99 -13.00
CA THR A 132 4.33 18.59 -12.11
C THR A 132 5.23 17.51 -11.54
N LEU A 133 6.44 17.89 -11.11
CA LEU A 133 7.34 16.97 -10.39
C LEU A 133 6.64 16.33 -9.17
N GLU A 134 5.78 17.07 -8.50
CA GLU A 134 5.00 16.60 -7.37
C GLU A 134 4.03 15.48 -7.77
N GLN A 135 3.31 15.65 -8.89
CA GLN A 135 2.41 14.62 -9.43
C GLN A 135 3.20 13.38 -9.87
N MET A 136 4.34 13.57 -10.51
CA MET A 136 5.23 12.47 -10.90
C MET A 136 5.71 11.66 -9.67
N GLN A 137 6.10 12.35 -8.59
CA GLN A 137 6.50 11.71 -7.33
C GLN A 137 5.36 10.92 -6.69
N ARG A 138 4.12 11.43 -6.72
CA ARG A 138 2.94 10.70 -6.23
C ARG A 138 2.71 9.39 -6.99
N LEU A 139 3.02 9.36 -8.28
CA LEU A 139 2.96 8.17 -9.13
C LEU A 139 4.18 7.24 -8.96
N GLY A 140 5.07 7.50 -7.99
CA GLY A 140 6.27 6.70 -7.75
C GLY A 140 7.39 6.96 -8.76
N MET A 141 7.36 8.07 -9.49
CA MET A 141 8.47 8.49 -10.35
C MET A 141 9.48 9.34 -9.56
N PHE A 142 10.76 9.23 -9.88
CA PHE A 142 11.83 10.06 -9.28
C PHE A 142 11.98 9.96 -7.76
N GLU A 143 11.58 8.84 -7.14
CA GLU A 143 11.65 8.68 -5.67
C GLU A 143 13.09 8.74 -5.11
N MET A 144 14.09 8.37 -5.91
CA MET A 144 15.51 8.48 -5.52
C MET A 144 16.03 9.92 -5.40
N PHE A 145 15.32 10.92 -5.96
CA PHE A 145 15.70 12.33 -5.88
C PHE A 145 15.16 13.05 -4.64
N GLY A 146 14.64 12.27 -3.70
CA GLY A 146 14.49 12.70 -2.33
C GLY A 146 13.03 12.78 -1.90
N ASN A 147 12.90 12.49 -0.62
CA ASN A 147 11.75 12.63 0.27
C ASN A 147 11.32 14.12 0.41
N THR A 148 11.41 14.92 -0.64
CA THR A 148 11.32 16.39 -0.59
C THR A 148 9.89 16.89 -0.61
N ASN A 149 8.92 16.10 -1.08
CA ASN A 149 7.51 16.48 -1.04
C ASN A 149 6.96 16.45 0.40
N PRO A 150 6.64 17.61 1.01
CA PRO A 150 6.10 17.67 2.36
C PRO A 150 4.72 17.00 2.47
N GLN A 151 3.90 17.05 1.42
CA GLN A 151 2.59 16.41 1.41
C GLN A 151 2.71 14.89 1.43
N ALA A 152 3.64 14.32 0.65
CA ALA A 152 3.90 12.88 0.69
C ALA A 152 4.37 12.42 2.07
N ARG A 153 5.21 13.21 2.75
CA ARG A 153 5.65 12.95 4.12
C ARG A 153 4.51 13.02 5.15
N LEU A 154 3.61 14.01 5.01
CA LEU A 154 2.43 14.13 5.87
C LEU A 154 1.51 12.93 5.69
N ALA A 155 1.17 12.58 4.45
CA ALA A 155 0.34 11.42 4.14
C ALA A 155 0.96 10.10 4.63
N THR A 156 2.28 9.94 4.50
CA THR A 156 3.01 8.79 5.05
C THR A 156 2.90 8.74 6.57
N THR A 157 3.08 9.88 7.24
CA THR A 157 2.96 10.00 8.69
C THR A 157 1.54 9.65 9.16
N GLU A 158 0.51 10.17 8.48
CA GLU A 158 -0.89 9.87 8.79
C GLU A 158 -1.21 8.38 8.63
N LEU A 159 -0.73 7.76 7.54
CA LEU A 159 -0.87 6.31 7.32
C LEU A 159 -0.20 5.52 8.45
N VAL A 160 1.04 5.84 8.79
CA VAL A 160 1.79 5.15 9.84
C VAL A 160 1.11 5.33 11.21
N GLN A 161 0.69 6.54 11.55
CA GLN A 161 -0.01 6.80 12.81
C GLN A 161 -1.34 6.06 12.89
N TRP A 162 -2.08 6.00 11.78
CA TRP A 162 -3.32 5.23 11.72
C TRP A 162 -3.05 3.73 11.93
N LEU A 163 -1.99 3.19 11.33
CA LEU A 163 -1.58 1.80 11.53
C LEU A 163 -1.08 1.55 12.97
N ASP A 164 -0.36 2.50 13.58
CA ASP A 164 0.09 2.39 14.96
C ASP A 164 -1.08 2.28 15.95
N GLN A 165 -2.22 2.94 15.67
CA GLN A 165 -3.45 2.80 16.47
C GLN A 165 -4.06 1.39 16.41
N GLN A 166 -3.66 0.56 15.45
CA GLN A 166 -4.13 -0.82 15.31
C GLN A 166 -3.19 -1.83 16.03
N ILE A 167 -2.11 -1.37 16.66
CA ILE A 167 -1.18 -2.23 17.39
C ILE A 167 -1.83 -2.67 18.71
N THR A 168 -1.93 -3.99 18.91
CA THR A 168 -2.43 -4.58 20.16
C THR A 168 -1.30 -5.25 20.95
N GLU A 169 -1.53 -5.51 22.23
CA GLU A 169 -0.56 -6.23 23.07
C GLU A 169 -0.32 -7.65 22.53
N GLU A 170 -1.37 -8.34 22.10
CA GLU A 170 -1.29 -9.69 21.53
C GLU A 170 -0.41 -9.72 20.27
N LEU A 171 -0.53 -8.70 19.41
CA LEU A 171 0.31 -8.56 18.24
C LEU A 171 1.79 -8.44 18.63
N ILE A 172 2.11 -7.57 19.60
CA ILE A 172 3.48 -7.41 20.08
C ILE A 172 4.02 -8.72 20.65
N GLN A 173 3.24 -9.45 21.45
CA GLN A 173 3.65 -10.75 21.98
C GLN A 173 3.90 -11.77 20.87
N GLN A 174 3.05 -11.81 19.84
CA GLN A 174 3.25 -12.66 18.67
C GLN A 174 4.57 -12.34 17.96
N TYR A 175 4.86 -11.05 17.76
CA TYR A 175 6.13 -10.61 17.18
C TYR A 175 7.34 -11.00 18.02
N ILE A 176 7.28 -10.84 19.35
CA ILE A 176 8.36 -11.26 20.26
C ILE A 176 8.59 -12.77 20.17
N GLN A 177 7.53 -13.57 20.17
CA GLN A 177 7.63 -15.03 20.04
C GLN A 177 8.26 -15.43 18.70
N LEU A 178 7.87 -14.78 17.60
CA LEU A 178 8.45 -15.03 16.28
C LEU A 178 9.92 -14.60 16.20
N ALA A 179 10.26 -13.43 16.76
CA ALA A 179 11.63 -12.92 16.80
C ALA A 179 12.55 -13.86 17.61
N ASN A 180 12.09 -14.36 18.76
CA ASN A 180 12.81 -15.35 19.57
C ASN A 180 13.06 -16.68 18.82
N ARG A 181 12.26 -16.97 17.79
CA ARG A 181 12.44 -18.12 16.88
C ARG A 181 13.28 -17.79 15.64
N GLY A 182 13.89 -16.60 15.57
CA GLY A 182 14.73 -16.18 14.45
C GLY A 182 13.95 -15.66 13.23
N ASN A 183 12.67 -15.31 13.38
CA ASN A 183 11.92 -14.72 12.27
C ASN A 183 12.41 -13.29 11.96
N TRP A 184 13.14 -13.13 10.87
CA TRP A 184 13.72 -11.83 10.46
C TRP A 184 12.69 -10.71 10.28
N THR A 185 11.56 -10.98 9.63
CA THR A 185 10.46 -10.01 9.47
C THR A 185 9.97 -9.50 10.82
N ALA A 186 9.89 -10.39 11.82
CA ALA A 186 9.47 -10.00 13.16
C ALA A 186 10.52 -9.12 13.86
N ILE A 187 11.81 -9.47 13.71
CA ILE A 187 12.93 -8.68 14.26
C ILE A 187 12.92 -7.27 13.67
N MET A 188 12.84 -7.15 12.34
CA MET A 188 12.88 -5.86 11.65
C MET A 188 11.69 -4.95 11.97
N ALA A 189 10.48 -5.51 12.04
CA ALA A 189 9.31 -4.74 12.43
C ALA A 189 9.39 -4.25 13.89
N LEU A 190 9.89 -5.08 14.81
CA LEU A 190 10.08 -4.69 16.20
C LEU A 190 11.15 -3.61 16.36
N ASP A 191 12.27 -3.71 15.63
CA ASP A 191 13.33 -2.69 15.69
C ASP A 191 12.87 -1.36 15.08
N THR A 192 12.09 -1.42 13.99
CA THR A 192 11.44 -0.24 13.41
C THR A 192 10.48 0.40 14.42
N LEU A 193 9.64 -0.39 15.09
CA LEU A 193 8.73 0.12 16.12
C LEU A 193 9.49 0.74 17.30
N LYS A 194 10.53 0.09 17.81
CA LYS A 194 11.37 0.63 18.90
C LYS A 194 11.98 1.98 18.53
N ARG A 195 12.52 2.10 17.32
CA ARG A 195 13.09 3.35 16.82
C ARG A 195 12.04 4.46 16.81
N ARG A 196 10.85 4.20 16.26
CA ARG A 196 9.75 5.18 16.23
C ARG A 196 9.31 5.61 17.63
N ILE A 197 9.24 4.68 18.59
CA ILE A 197 8.92 5.00 19.99
C ILE A 197 9.99 5.90 20.62
N SER A 198 11.27 5.63 20.36
CA SER A 198 12.38 6.47 20.86
C SER A 198 12.31 7.89 20.28
N GLU A 199 12.13 8.02 18.97
CA GLU A 199 11.99 9.31 18.27
C GLU A 199 10.80 10.11 18.82
N ALA A 200 9.66 9.47 19.06
CA ALA A 200 8.49 10.13 19.63
C ALA A 200 8.74 10.66 21.05
N LYS A 201 9.48 9.91 21.88
CA LYS A 201 9.84 10.34 23.25
C LYS A 201 10.79 11.53 23.25
N GLU A 202 11.77 11.55 22.34
CA GLU A 202 12.71 12.67 22.21
C GLU A 202 11.99 13.97 21.81
N HIS A 203 11.04 13.88 20.86
CA HIS A 203 10.23 15.03 20.47
C HIS A 203 9.33 15.54 21.60
N GLN A 204 8.76 14.64 22.40
CA GLN A 204 7.95 15.04 23.55
C GLN A 204 8.78 15.76 24.62
N GLN A 205 9.96 15.26 24.95
CA GLN A 205 10.88 15.90 25.90
C GLN A 205 11.39 17.26 25.43
N GLN A 206 11.60 17.46 24.14
CA GLN A 206 11.99 18.76 23.57
C GLN A 206 10.83 19.76 23.56
N SER A 207 9.58 19.28 23.44
CA SER A 207 8.39 20.13 23.47
C SER A 207 8.01 20.56 24.89
N GLU A 208 8.34 19.76 25.90
CA GLU A 208 8.09 20.07 27.32
C GLU A 208 9.17 20.98 27.94
N ASN A 209 10.35 21.09 27.32
CA ASN A 209 11.48 21.92 27.79
C ASN A 209 11.58 23.29 27.10
N ASN A 210 10.70 23.61 26.15
CA ASN A 210 10.60 24.92 25.48
C ASN A 210 9.30 25.64 25.88
#